data_AF-A0A8H7XEC3-F1
#
_entry.id   AF-A0A8H7XEC3-F1
#
_cell.length_a   1.000
_cell.length_b   1.000
_cell.length_c   1.000
_cell.angle_alpha   90.00
_cell.angle_beta   90.00
_cell.angle_gamma   90.00
#
_symmetry.space_group_name_H-M   'P 1'
#
loop_
_entity.id
_entity.type
_entity.pdbx_description
1 polymer ?
#
loop_
_entity_poly.entity_id
_entity_poly.type
_entity_poly.pdbx_seq_one_letter_code
_entity_poly.pdbx_strand_id
1 'polypeptide(L)'
;MELLRSTLPHDPRLEHAHSTSSSLMHFAERHYQAAVSALARSLAAGTANEEVALTSCAMFVVFNFLSGSNFARAVWHMQYGIEILSRWKKGRGRAGLRDEGSLEANLVELMKRITLDGEAMEETVSIGERDDVDLGAFGDLDAAGRVVQELSKEGLRLIRLSVLVEKGDAGAARRQSLRADVVAHIENLALWQASFEALIADPLFLLTIEDKDLITQLRILHLSARIWIHAGFPPSHEPQPTKLFASFIGLIDEQYERWRSRGLEQYARRFLFDKGLLPTINYIVTCSSGGELKRRAVDIWIKSSPSADDAIT
;
A
#
# COMPACT_ATOMS: atom_id res chain seq x y z
N MET A 1 20.08 12.70 -0.08
CA MET A 1 20.29 12.86 -1.54
C MET A 1 21.76 12.74 -1.92
N GLU A 2 22.73 13.08 -1.06
CA GLU A 2 24.15 12.71 -1.26
C GLU A 2 24.37 11.18 -1.34
N LEU A 3 23.53 10.39 -0.64
CA LEU A 3 23.51 8.93 -0.68
C LEU A 3 23.15 8.29 -2.04
N LEU A 4 22.54 9.04 -2.98
CA LEU A 4 22.23 8.55 -4.33
C LEU A 4 23.46 8.57 -5.25
N ARG A 5 24.44 9.45 -4.98
CA ARG A 5 25.70 9.50 -5.74
C ARG A 5 26.70 8.41 -5.30
N SER A 6 26.62 7.93 -4.06
CA SER A 6 27.56 6.93 -3.54
C SER A 6 27.23 5.49 -3.94
N THR A 7 26.03 5.23 -4.48
CA THR A 7 25.62 3.88 -4.91
C THR A 7 25.88 3.59 -6.38
N LEU A 8 25.94 4.62 -7.23
CA LEU A 8 26.15 4.51 -8.67
C LEU A 8 26.99 5.71 -9.16
N PRO A 9 28.34 5.62 -9.11
CA PRO A 9 29.20 6.77 -9.35
C PRO A 9 29.13 7.37 -10.77
N HIS A 10 28.50 6.69 -11.73
CA HIS A 10 28.51 7.04 -13.16
C HIS A 10 27.16 6.89 -13.88
N ASP A 11 26.02 7.03 -13.19
CA ASP A 11 24.72 7.12 -13.89
C ASP A 11 24.47 8.58 -14.36
N PRO A 12 24.47 8.88 -15.67
CA PRO A 12 24.24 10.23 -16.22
C PRO A 12 22.85 10.79 -15.88
N ARG A 13 21.91 9.97 -15.38
CA ARG A 13 20.60 10.44 -14.88
C ARG A 13 20.69 11.14 -13.52
N LEU A 14 21.75 10.90 -12.76
CA LEU A 14 21.92 11.45 -11.40
C LEU A 14 22.69 12.77 -11.37
N GLU A 15 23.45 13.11 -12.42
CA GLU A 15 24.28 14.32 -12.45
C GLU A 15 23.47 15.62 -12.58
N HIS A 16 22.26 15.56 -13.16
CA HIS A 16 21.35 16.69 -13.29
C HIS A 16 20.24 16.73 -12.23
N ALA A 17 20.12 15.71 -11.38
CA ALA A 17 18.96 15.54 -10.50
C ALA A 17 18.86 16.55 -9.35
N HIS A 18 19.93 17.22 -8.91
CA HIS A 18 19.88 18.04 -7.68
C HIS A 18 19.17 19.40 -7.82
N SER A 19 19.30 20.11 -8.95
CA SER A 19 18.54 21.35 -9.19
C SER A 19 17.18 21.08 -9.84
N THR A 20 17.08 20.00 -10.61
CA THR A 20 15.86 19.62 -11.33
C THR A 20 14.86 18.88 -10.44
N SER A 21 15.28 18.04 -9.48
CA SER A 21 14.37 17.27 -8.62
C SER A 21 13.53 18.13 -7.67
N SER A 22 14.13 19.12 -6.99
CA SER A 22 13.39 20.05 -6.14
C SER A 22 12.45 20.94 -6.96
N SER A 23 12.92 21.43 -8.11
CA SER A 23 12.11 22.20 -9.05
C SER A 23 10.94 21.40 -9.63
N LEU A 24 11.16 20.12 -9.99
CA LEU A 24 10.15 19.20 -10.48
C LEU A 24 9.14 18.84 -9.38
N MET A 25 9.59 18.65 -8.14
CA MET A 25 8.69 18.37 -7.01
C MET A 25 7.80 19.58 -6.71
N HIS A 26 8.36 20.79 -6.67
CA HIS A 26 7.59 22.03 -6.52
C HIS A 26 6.65 22.28 -7.71
N PHE A 27 7.06 21.92 -8.93
CA PHE A 27 6.19 21.96 -10.09
C PHE A 27 5.03 20.98 -9.92
N ALA A 28 5.30 19.73 -9.58
CA ALA A 28 4.28 18.71 -9.40
C ALA A 28 3.32 19.05 -8.25
N GLU A 29 3.83 19.59 -7.14
CA GLU A 29 2.99 20.04 -6.02
C GLU A 29 2.10 21.23 -6.41
N ARG A 30 2.61 22.20 -7.17
CA ARG A 30 1.79 23.31 -7.69
C ARG A 30 0.66 22.80 -8.60
N HIS A 31 0.96 21.87 -9.51
CA HIS A 31 -0.06 21.28 -10.38
C HIS A 31 -1.06 20.43 -9.60
N TYR A 32 -0.60 19.68 -8.60
CA TYR A 32 -1.45 18.95 -7.67
C TYR A 32 -2.44 19.90 -6.96
N GLN A 33 -1.97 20.99 -6.35
CA GLN A 33 -2.83 21.95 -5.66
C GLN A 33 -3.82 22.64 -6.60
N ALA A 34 -3.38 22.98 -7.82
CA ALA A 34 -4.24 23.54 -8.85
C ALA A 34 -5.34 22.55 -9.27
N ALA A 35 -4.99 21.27 -9.46
CA ALA A 35 -5.93 20.21 -9.81
C ALA A 35 -6.96 19.94 -8.70
N VAL A 36 -6.51 19.85 -7.43
CA VAL A 36 -7.42 19.73 -6.27
C VAL A 36 -8.40 20.90 -6.22
N SER A 37 -7.91 22.13 -6.40
CA SER A 37 -8.74 23.33 -6.39
C SER A 37 -9.72 23.38 -7.56
N ALA A 38 -9.29 22.95 -8.74
CA ALA A 38 -10.14 22.87 -9.93
C ALA A 38 -11.25 21.82 -9.73
N LEU A 39 -10.91 20.62 -9.26
CA LEU A 39 -11.89 19.58 -8.95
C LEU A 39 -12.90 20.06 -7.91
N ALA A 40 -12.45 20.70 -6.83
CA ALA A 40 -13.34 21.22 -5.80
C ALA A 40 -14.35 22.23 -6.36
N ARG A 41 -13.91 23.15 -7.25
CA ARG A 41 -14.81 24.08 -7.94
C ARG A 41 -15.80 23.37 -8.86
N SER A 42 -15.34 22.38 -9.64
CA SER A 42 -16.21 21.63 -10.55
C SER A 42 -17.24 20.78 -9.79
N LEU A 43 -16.87 20.20 -8.66
CA LEU A 43 -17.81 19.48 -7.78
C LEU A 43 -18.84 20.44 -7.16
N ALA A 44 -18.41 21.60 -6.66
CA ALA A 44 -19.32 22.61 -6.10
C ALA A 44 -20.29 23.19 -7.14
N ALA A 45 -19.84 23.29 -8.40
CA ALA A 45 -20.66 23.74 -9.53
C ALA A 45 -21.54 22.62 -10.13
N GLY A 46 -21.41 21.37 -9.68
CA GLY A 46 -22.13 20.22 -10.25
C GLY A 46 -21.71 19.87 -11.69
N THR A 47 -20.53 20.30 -12.13
CA THR A 47 -20.03 20.11 -13.50
C THR A 47 -19.03 18.96 -13.64
N ALA A 48 -18.45 18.48 -12.54
CA ALA A 48 -17.66 17.26 -12.54
C ALA A 48 -18.57 16.03 -12.47
N ASN A 49 -18.42 15.10 -13.41
CA ASN A 49 -19.01 13.77 -13.30
C ASN A 49 -18.20 12.89 -12.32
N GLU A 50 -18.81 11.79 -11.89
CA GLU A 50 -18.22 10.87 -10.92
C GLU A 50 -16.92 10.24 -11.45
N GLU A 51 -16.80 10.01 -12.76
CA GLU A 51 -15.59 9.49 -13.39
C GLU A 51 -14.38 10.42 -13.24
N VAL A 52 -14.55 11.73 -13.49
CA VAL A 52 -13.48 12.71 -13.32
C VAL A 52 -13.07 12.82 -11.85
N ALA A 53 -14.04 12.76 -10.93
CA ALA A 53 -13.76 12.79 -9.50
C ALA A 53 -12.98 11.54 -9.05
N LEU A 54 -13.36 10.34 -9.50
CA LEU A 54 -12.66 9.10 -9.20
C LEU A 54 -11.26 9.05 -9.77
N THR A 55 -11.10 9.44 -11.04
CA THR A 55 -9.79 9.53 -11.70
C THR A 55 -8.87 10.47 -10.91
N SER A 56 -9.40 11.64 -10.52
CA SER A 56 -8.65 12.61 -9.75
C SER A 56 -8.27 12.07 -8.37
N CYS A 57 -9.19 11.43 -7.64
CA CYS A 57 -8.89 10.78 -6.37
C CYS A 57 -7.77 9.73 -6.51
N ALA A 58 -7.86 8.84 -7.50
CA ALA A 58 -6.82 7.84 -7.75
C ALA A 58 -5.46 8.48 -8.02
N MET A 59 -5.41 9.48 -8.90
CA MET A 59 -4.17 10.23 -9.19
C MET A 59 -3.62 10.93 -7.95
N PHE A 60 -4.48 11.52 -7.11
CA PHE A 60 -4.05 12.17 -5.88
C PHE A 60 -3.53 11.18 -4.84
N VAL A 61 -4.13 10.00 -4.72
CA VAL A 61 -3.62 8.93 -3.85
C VAL A 61 -2.23 8.53 -4.30
N VAL A 62 -2.06 8.21 -5.59
CA VAL A 62 -0.77 7.86 -6.19
C VAL A 62 0.25 8.97 -5.98
N PHE A 63 -0.11 10.22 -6.26
CA PHE A 63 0.78 11.36 -6.08
C PHE A 63 1.22 11.51 -4.61
N ASN A 64 0.30 11.51 -3.65
CA ASN A 64 0.65 11.69 -2.23
C ASN A 64 1.46 10.50 -1.70
N PHE A 65 1.17 9.28 -2.15
CA PHE A 65 1.95 8.10 -1.79
C PHE A 65 3.34 8.09 -2.41
N LEU A 66 3.53 8.49 -3.67
CA LEU A 66 4.84 8.48 -4.33
C LEU A 66 5.69 9.69 -3.96
N SER A 67 5.06 10.87 -3.78
CA SER A 67 5.77 12.09 -3.37
C SER A 67 6.26 12.03 -1.92
N GLY A 68 5.71 11.12 -1.11
CA GLY A 68 6.05 11.04 0.31
C GLY A 68 5.64 12.27 1.12
N SER A 69 4.82 13.13 0.53
CA SER A 69 4.53 14.47 1.03
C SER A 69 3.53 14.45 2.18
N ASN A 70 2.50 13.60 2.12
CA ASN A 70 1.47 13.54 3.15
C ASN A 70 0.64 12.24 3.11
N PHE A 71 0.95 11.31 4.00
CA PHE A 71 0.22 10.05 4.17
C PHE A 71 -1.27 10.26 4.48
N ALA A 72 -1.60 11.17 5.41
CA ALA A 72 -2.98 11.45 5.78
C ALA A 72 -3.80 11.98 4.59
N ARG A 73 -3.22 12.83 3.73
CA ARG A 73 -3.88 13.28 2.49
C ARG A 73 -4.10 12.15 1.50
N ALA A 74 -3.15 11.23 1.36
CA ALA A 74 -3.34 10.04 0.52
C ALA A 74 -4.53 9.21 1.00
N VAL A 75 -4.61 8.95 2.31
CA VAL A 75 -5.72 8.23 2.93
C VAL A 75 -7.05 8.98 2.77
N TRP A 76 -7.04 10.31 2.86
CA TRP A 76 -8.22 11.14 2.58
C TRP A 76 -8.76 10.95 1.16
N HIS A 77 -7.89 11.07 0.16
CA HIS A 77 -8.28 10.89 -1.25
C HIS A 77 -8.76 9.47 -1.52
N MET A 78 -8.16 8.48 -0.85
CA MET A 78 -8.60 7.10 -0.91
C MET A 78 -10.02 6.94 -0.34
N GLN A 79 -10.28 7.51 0.84
CA GLN A 79 -11.60 7.46 1.48
C GLN A 79 -12.69 8.13 0.63
N TYR A 80 -12.45 9.33 0.12
CA TYR A 80 -13.43 9.99 -0.76
C TYR A 80 -13.62 9.26 -2.08
N GLY A 81 -12.55 8.72 -2.67
CA GLY A 81 -12.65 7.89 -3.87
C GLY A 81 -13.56 6.68 -3.64
N ILE A 82 -13.47 6.04 -2.47
CA ILE A 82 -14.35 4.92 -2.10
C ILE A 82 -15.80 5.35 -1.96
N GLU A 83 -16.07 6.48 -1.30
CA GLU A 83 -17.43 7.01 -1.14
C GLU A 83 -18.07 7.40 -2.47
N ILE A 84 -17.29 7.96 -3.41
CA ILE A 84 -17.77 8.27 -4.77
C ILE A 84 -18.06 6.95 -5.51
N LEU A 85 -17.15 5.99 -5.49
CA LEU A 85 -17.32 4.72 -6.21
C LEU A 85 -18.50 3.90 -5.64
N SER A 86 -18.75 3.95 -4.33
CA SER A 86 -19.94 3.31 -3.72
C SER A 86 -21.25 3.97 -4.19
N ARG A 87 -21.32 5.31 -4.21
CA ARG A 87 -22.48 6.04 -4.72
C ARG A 87 -22.73 5.75 -6.20
N TRP A 88 -21.66 5.75 -6.99
CA TRP A 88 -21.70 5.48 -8.41
C TRP A 88 -22.21 4.07 -8.72
N LYS A 89 -21.70 3.04 -8.00
CA LYS A 89 -22.19 1.65 -8.09
C LYS A 89 -23.69 1.53 -7.77
N LYS A 90 -24.16 2.23 -6.73
CA LYS A 90 -25.58 2.25 -6.35
C LYS A 90 -26.46 2.96 -7.38
N GLY A 91 -25.96 4.04 -8.00
CA GLY A 91 -26.71 4.85 -8.96
C GLY A 91 -26.87 4.21 -10.35
N ARG A 92 -25.87 3.46 -10.84
CA ARG A 92 -25.90 2.87 -12.20
C ARG A 92 -26.42 1.44 -12.29
N GLY A 93 -26.58 0.75 -11.15
CA GLY A 93 -26.91 -0.68 -11.13
C GLY A 93 -25.79 -1.56 -11.72
N ARG A 94 -25.79 -2.86 -11.39
CA ARG A 94 -24.75 -3.83 -11.83
C ARG A 94 -24.64 -4.01 -13.36
N ALA A 95 -25.58 -3.49 -14.14
CA ALA A 95 -25.65 -3.68 -15.59
C ALA A 95 -24.73 -2.72 -16.38
N GLY A 96 -24.44 -1.52 -15.88
CA GLY A 96 -23.59 -0.52 -16.57
C GLY A 96 -22.08 -0.69 -16.35
N LEU A 97 -21.67 -1.60 -15.47
CA LEU A 97 -20.26 -1.86 -15.09
C LEU A 97 -19.65 -3.07 -15.82
N ARG A 98 -20.37 -3.65 -16.79
CA ARG A 98 -20.08 -4.97 -17.36
C ARG A 98 -19.35 -4.97 -18.70
N ASP A 99 -19.06 -3.80 -19.28
CA ASP A 99 -18.32 -3.76 -20.54
C ASP A 99 -16.82 -3.88 -20.23
N GLU A 100 -16.27 -5.09 -20.39
CA GLU A 100 -14.85 -5.36 -20.15
C GLU A 100 -13.99 -4.45 -21.04
N GLY A 101 -13.07 -3.70 -20.42
CA GLY A 101 -12.21 -2.72 -21.10
C GLY A 101 -12.75 -1.28 -21.13
N SER A 102 -13.95 -1.01 -20.59
CA SER A 102 -14.44 0.36 -20.45
C SER A 102 -13.60 1.18 -19.46
N LEU A 103 -13.65 2.52 -19.58
CA LEU A 103 -12.99 3.42 -18.63
C LEU A 103 -13.48 3.15 -17.20
N GLU A 104 -14.76 2.83 -17.05
CA GLU A 104 -15.39 2.52 -15.78
C GLU A 104 -14.86 1.23 -15.16
N ALA A 105 -14.73 0.16 -15.94
CA ALA A 105 -14.14 -1.09 -15.48
C ALA A 105 -12.67 -0.88 -15.03
N ASN A 106 -11.91 -0.10 -15.80
CA ASN A 106 -10.53 0.24 -15.48
C ASN A 106 -10.41 1.13 -14.24
N LEU A 107 -11.30 2.10 -14.05
CA LEU A 107 -11.33 2.95 -12.86
C LEU A 107 -11.73 2.17 -11.61
N VAL A 108 -12.70 1.27 -11.73
CA VAL A 108 -13.07 0.35 -10.64
C VAL A 108 -11.83 -0.45 -10.26
N GLU A 109 -11.20 -1.14 -11.22
CA GLU A 109 -10.00 -1.97 -11.00
C GLU A 109 -8.83 -1.17 -10.40
N LEU A 110 -8.56 0.04 -10.90
CA LEU A 110 -7.55 0.93 -10.35
C LEU A 110 -7.84 1.27 -8.88
N MET A 111 -9.09 1.62 -8.58
CA MET A 111 -9.51 1.89 -7.20
C MET A 111 -9.36 0.63 -6.34
N LYS A 112 -9.74 -0.56 -6.83
CA LYS A 112 -9.54 -1.84 -6.12
C LYS A 112 -8.09 -2.01 -5.69
N ARG A 113 -7.15 -1.79 -6.62
CA ARG A 113 -5.71 -1.94 -6.37
C ARG A 113 -5.19 -0.91 -5.37
N ILE A 114 -5.62 0.35 -5.50
CA ILE A 114 -5.24 1.42 -4.58
C ILE A 114 -5.72 1.12 -3.14
N THR A 115 -6.87 0.47 -3.01
CA THR A 115 -7.50 0.17 -1.71
C THR A 115 -7.18 -1.22 -1.19
N LEU A 116 -6.28 -1.96 -1.85
CA LEU A 116 -5.95 -3.36 -1.58
C LEU A 116 -7.17 -4.30 -1.61
N ASP A 117 -8.30 -3.87 -2.19
CA ASP A 117 -9.48 -4.70 -2.47
C ASP A 117 -10.56 -4.00 -3.31
N GLY A 118 -11.29 -4.78 -4.09
CA GLY A 118 -12.53 -4.39 -4.75
C GLY A 118 -13.84 -4.71 -4.04
N GLU A 119 -13.79 -5.49 -2.96
CA GLU A 119 -14.96 -5.84 -2.13
C GLU A 119 -14.93 -5.20 -0.72
N ALA A 120 -13.76 -4.95 -0.12
CA ALA A 120 -13.61 -4.15 1.12
C ALA A 120 -14.12 -2.69 1.03
N MET A 121 -14.58 -2.28 -0.16
CA MET A 121 -15.32 -1.03 -0.35
C MET A 121 -16.65 -0.98 0.40
N GLU A 122 -17.23 -2.13 0.74
CA GLU A 122 -18.51 -2.25 1.46
C GLU A 122 -18.36 -2.85 2.87
N GLU A 123 -17.18 -3.39 3.22
CA GLU A 123 -16.95 -4.02 4.52
C GLU A 123 -16.81 -2.97 5.64
N THR A 124 -17.92 -2.80 6.36
CA THR A 124 -17.97 -2.07 7.63
C THR A 124 -17.65 -2.95 8.84
N VAL A 125 -17.62 -4.27 8.63
CA VAL A 125 -17.51 -5.29 9.67
C VAL A 125 -16.03 -5.56 9.99
N SER A 126 -15.71 -5.66 11.28
CA SER A 126 -14.35 -6.00 11.71
C SER A 126 -14.01 -7.45 11.36
N ILE A 127 -12.74 -7.74 11.05
CA ILE A 127 -12.29 -9.13 10.82
C ILE A 127 -12.54 -10.04 12.04
N GLY A 128 -12.59 -9.47 13.25
CA GLY A 128 -12.89 -10.24 14.48
C GLY A 128 -14.37 -10.62 14.62
N GLU A 129 -15.25 -10.02 13.82
CA GLU A 129 -16.69 -10.32 13.77
C GLU A 129 -17.06 -11.25 12.60
N ARG A 130 -16.05 -11.68 11.83
CA ARG A 130 -16.18 -12.50 10.62
C ARG A 130 -15.91 -13.98 10.96
N ASP A 131 -16.96 -14.79 10.94
CA ASP A 131 -16.85 -16.25 11.18
C ASP A 131 -16.14 -17.00 10.03
N ASP A 132 -15.92 -16.36 8.88
CA ASP A 132 -15.34 -16.97 7.67
C ASP A 132 -13.80 -16.94 7.65
N VAL A 133 -13.15 -16.25 8.59
CA VAL A 133 -11.69 -16.09 8.62
C VAL A 133 -11.11 -16.69 9.90
N ASP A 134 -10.53 -17.89 9.80
CA ASP A 134 -9.76 -18.48 10.89
C ASP A 134 -8.32 -17.92 10.89
N LEU A 135 -8.04 -17.05 11.87
CA LEU A 135 -6.75 -16.40 12.04
C LEU A 135 -5.69 -17.30 12.69
N GLY A 136 -6.10 -18.37 13.36
CA GLY A 136 -5.25 -19.23 14.20
C GLY A 136 -5.02 -20.63 13.64
N ALA A 137 -5.80 -21.07 12.65
CA ALA A 137 -5.67 -22.40 12.06
C ALA A 137 -5.85 -22.37 10.55
N PHE A 138 -4.75 -22.13 9.83
CA PHE A 138 -4.64 -22.38 8.38
C PHE A 138 -3.71 -23.58 8.13
N GLY A 139 -4.15 -24.49 7.26
CA GLY A 139 -3.47 -25.77 7.02
C GLY A 139 -2.39 -25.76 5.93
N ASP A 140 -2.30 -24.67 5.15
CA ASP A 140 -1.37 -24.55 4.03
C ASP A 140 -0.99 -23.07 3.76
N LEU A 141 0.00 -22.88 2.88
CA LEU A 141 0.51 -21.55 2.53
C LEU A 141 -0.53 -20.69 1.78
N ASP A 142 -1.45 -21.30 1.02
CA ASP A 142 -2.48 -20.56 0.29
C ASP A 142 -3.51 -19.98 1.25
N ALA A 143 -3.93 -20.76 2.24
CA ALA A 143 -4.79 -20.31 3.33
C ALA A 143 -4.10 -19.23 4.17
N ALA A 144 -2.83 -19.42 4.53
CA ALA A 144 -2.03 -18.38 5.18
C ALA A 144 -2.01 -17.07 4.36
N GLY A 145 -1.88 -17.21 3.03
CA GLY A 145 -1.88 -16.12 2.07
C GLY A 145 -3.20 -15.36 1.99
N ARG A 146 -4.34 -16.06 2.03
CA ARG A 146 -5.65 -15.40 2.12
C ARG A 146 -5.79 -14.63 3.43
N VAL A 147 -5.42 -15.23 4.56
CA VAL A 147 -5.54 -14.59 5.88
C VAL A 147 -4.69 -13.32 5.98
N VAL A 148 -3.43 -13.34 5.51
CA VAL A 148 -2.58 -12.13 5.57
C VAL A 148 -3.09 -11.01 4.66
N GLN A 149 -3.76 -11.35 3.56
CA GLN A 149 -4.41 -10.36 2.71
C GLN A 149 -5.60 -9.71 3.43
N GLU A 150 -6.45 -10.49 4.09
CA GLU A 150 -7.56 -9.96 4.89
C GLU A 150 -7.06 -9.08 6.04
N LEU A 151 -5.98 -9.48 6.72
CA LEU A 151 -5.33 -8.64 7.72
C LEU A 151 -4.78 -7.34 7.11
N SER A 152 -4.21 -7.39 5.91
CA SER A 152 -3.70 -6.18 5.24
C SER A 152 -4.84 -5.20 4.90
N LYS A 153 -5.98 -5.72 4.45
CA LYS A 153 -7.20 -4.94 4.18
C LYS A 153 -7.77 -4.32 5.45
N GLU A 154 -7.89 -5.10 6.52
CA GLU A 154 -8.36 -4.63 7.81
C GLU A 154 -7.47 -3.50 8.35
N GLY A 155 -6.15 -3.65 8.25
CA GLY A 155 -5.23 -2.61 8.67
C GLY A 155 -5.44 -1.29 7.90
N LEU A 156 -5.64 -1.35 6.58
CA LEU A 156 -5.95 -0.17 5.78
C LEU A 156 -7.32 0.44 6.14
N ARG A 157 -8.33 -0.39 6.44
CA ARG A 157 -9.64 0.06 6.93
C ARG A 157 -9.52 0.85 8.22
N LEU A 158 -8.77 0.34 9.20
CA LEU A 158 -8.54 1.02 10.48
C LEU A 158 -7.85 2.39 10.30
N ILE A 159 -6.83 2.46 9.46
CA ILE A 159 -6.14 3.72 9.13
C ILE A 159 -7.12 4.74 8.55
N ARG A 160 -7.98 4.31 7.62
CA ARG A 160 -9.02 5.17 7.04
C ARG A 160 -10.03 5.66 8.09
N LEU A 161 -10.46 4.78 8.99
CA LEU A 161 -11.34 5.14 10.09
C LEU A 161 -10.70 6.16 11.04
N SER A 162 -9.40 6.05 11.29
CA SER A 162 -8.65 7.04 12.09
C SER A 162 -8.78 8.44 11.51
N VAL A 163 -8.53 8.56 10.21
CA VAL A 163 -8.62 9.83 9.49
C VAL A 163 -10.03 10.44 9.55
N LEU A 164 -11.08 9.62 9.47
CA LEU A 164 -12.46 10.07 9.65
C LEU A 164 -12.77 10.54 11.08
N VAL A 165 -12.24 9.83 12.08
CA VAL A 165 -12.39 10.16 13.50
C VAL A 165 -11.65 11.43 13.87
N GLU A 166 -10.50 11.73 13.24
CA GLU A 166 -9.72 12.94 13.46
C GLU A 166 -10.37 14.21 12.88
N LYS A 167 -11.06 14.11 11.72
CA LYS A 167 -11.75 15.26 11.11
C LYS A 167 -13.14 15.52 11.69
N GLY A 168 -13.83 14.46 12.10
CA GLY A 168 -15.15 14.58 12.72
C GLY A 168 -15.05 15.04 14.17
N ASP A 169 -16.14 15.58 14.70
CA ASP A 169 -16.32 15.79 16.15
C ASP A 169 -16.65 14.44 16.82
N ALA A 170 -15.81 13.43 16.54
CA ALA A 170 -16.03 12.07 16.97
C ALA A 170 -15.91 12.02 18.51
N GLY A 171 -16.99 11.59 19.16
CA GLY A 171 -17.03 11.45 20.61
C GLY A 171 -15.92 10.53 21.15
N ALA A 172 -15.56 10.72 22.41
CA ALA A 172 -14.51 9.95 23.09
C ALA A 172 -14.71 8.43 22.96
N ALA A 173 -15.96 7.95 22.98
CA ALA A 173 -16.31 6.54 22.80
C ALA A 173 -15.86 5.96 21.45
N ARG A 174 -16.03 6.71 20.35
CA ARG A 174 -15.62 6.24 19.01
C ARG A 174 -14.10 6.16 18.87
N ARG A 175 -13.39 7.13 19.46
CA ARG A 175 -11.91 7.10 19.55
C ARG A 175 -11.42 5.91 20.37
N GLN A 176 -12.10 5.60 21.48
CA GLN A 176 -11.75 4.45 22.32
C GLN A 176 -12.01 3.12 21.62
N SER A 177 -13.15 2.98 20.93
CA SER A 177 -13.46 1.80 20.11
C SER A 177 -12.39 1.56 19.06
N LEU A 178 -12.03 2.58 18.27
CA LEU A 178 -11.00 2.45 17.25
C LEU A 178 -9.65 2.03 17.84
N ARG A 179 -9.28 2.55 19.02
CA ARG A 179 -8.05 2.11 19.70
C ARG A 179 -8.11 0.63 20.10
N ALA A 180 -9.24 0.16 20.59
CA ALA A 180 -9.44 -1.26 20.90
C ALA A 180 -9.31 -2.12 19.64
N ASP A 181 -9.93 -1.71 18.53
CA ASP A 181 -9.85 -2.41 17.25
C ASP A 181 -8.41 -2.50 16.73
N VAL A 182 -7.63 -1.41 16.87
CA VAL A 182 -6.21 -1.38 16.50
C VAL A 182 -5.38 -2.34 17.36
N VAL A 183 -5.63 -2.38 18.67
CA VAL A 183 -4.93 -3.33 19.57
C VAL A 183 -5.25 -4.78 19.18
N ALA A 184 -6.52 -5.11 18.99
CA ALA A 184 -6.95 -6.43 18.56
C ALA A 184 -6.34 -6.81 17.19
N HIS A 185 -6.25 -5.85 16.27
CA HIS A 185 -5.63 -6.08 14.97
C HIS A 185 -4.12 -6.36 15.06
N ILE A 186 -3.40 -5.68 15.96
CA ILE A 186 -1.98 -5.96 16.23
C ILE A 186 -1.81 -7.38 16.80
N GLU A 187 -2.70 -7.81 17.69
CA GLU A 187 -2.72 -9.17 18.24
C GLU A 187 -3.00 -10.20 17.14
N ASN A 188 -3.94 -9.93 16.23
CA ASN A 188 -4.24 -10.80 15.09
C ASN A 188 -3.05 -10.94 14.13
N LEU A 189 -2.30 -9.87 13.86
CA LEU A 189 -1.05 -9.94 13.10
C LEU A 189 0.01 -10.80 13.81
N ALA A 190 0.08 -10.74 15.14
CA ALA A 190 1.00 -11.58 15.91
C ALA A 190 0.57 -13.05 15.91
N LEU A 191 -0.73 -13.33 16.03
CA LEU A 191 -1.30 -14.68 15.96
C LEU A 191 -1.06 -15.33 14.60
N TRP A 192 -1.30 -14.59 13.51
CA TRP A 192 -0.98 -15.07 12.16
C TRP A 192 0.50 -15.42 12.04
N GLN A 193 1.40 -14.56 12.54
CA GLN A 193 2.84 -14.82 12.49
C GLN A 193 3.20 -16.09 13.26
N ALA A 194 2.67 -16.28 14.47
CA ALA A 194 2.94 -17.46 15.28
C ALA A 194 2.45 -18.75 14.57
N SER A 195 1.23 -18.70 14.02
CA SER A 195 0.63 -19.83 13.31
C SER A 195 1.38 -20.15 12.01
N PHE A 196 1.83 -19.12 11.29
CA PHE A 196 2.63 -19.26 10.07
C PHE A 196 4.00 -19.88 10.34
N GLU A 197 4.70 -19.42 11.39
CA GLU A 197 5.99 -20.00 11.76
C GLU A 197 5.85 -21.44 12.27
N ALA A 198 4.73 -21.79 12.92
CA ALA A 198 4.42 -23.16 13.31
C ALA A 198 4.18 -24.07 12.09
N LEU A 199 3.41 -23.61 11.10
CA LEU A 199 3.14 -24.33 9.85
C LEU A 199 4.44 -24.71 9.11
N ILE A 200 5.34 -23.75 8.93
CA ILE A 200 6.59 -23.98 8.18
C ILE A 200 7.63 -24.78 8.98
N ALA A 201 7.48 -24.86 10.31
CA ALA A 201 8.34 -25.64 11.19
C ALA A 201 7.85 -27.08 11.37
N ASP A 202 6.64 -27.40 10.88
CA ASP A 202 6.08 -28.75 10.96
C ASP A 202 6.99 -29.73 10.20
N PRO A 203 7.49 -30.81 10.85
CA PRO A 203 8.29 -31.83 10.18
C PRO A 203 7.62 -32.51 8.98
N LEU A 204 6.28 -32.46 8.90
CA LEU A 204 5.49 -33.00 7.80
C LEU A 204 5.36 -32.01 6.62
N PHE A 205 5.76 -30.75 6.80
CA PHE A 205 5.74 -29.75 5.75
C PHE A 205 6.89 -29.97 4.75
N LEU A 206 6.57 -30.51 3.57
CA LEU A 206 7.54 -30.79 2.52
C LEU A 206 7.88 -29.52 1.73
N LEU A 207 8.99 -28.87 2.09
CA LEU A 207 9.41 -27.59 1.52
C LEU A 207 9.94 -27.72 0.09
N THR A 208 9.19 -27.24 -0.90
CA THR A 208 9.66 -27.08 -2.29
C THR A 208 10.40 -25.75 -2.49
N ILE A 209 10.99 -25.54 -3.68
CA ILE A 209 11.60 -24.25 -4.05
C ILE A 209 10.53 -23.16 -4.19
N GLU A 210 9.37 -23.50 -4.74
CA GLU A 210 8.24 -22.59 -4.91
C GLU A 210 7.67 -22.16 -3.55
N ASP A 211 7.62 -23.08 -2.58
CA ASP A 211 7.23 -22.76 -1.21
C ASP A 211 8.17 -21.75 -0.55
N LYS A 212 9.48 -21.82 -0.84
CA LYS A 212 10.44 -20.85 -0.29
C LYS A 212 10.20 -19.43 -0.79
N ASP A 213 9.81 -19.28 -2.06
CA ASP A 213 9.43 -17.98 -2.61
C ASP A 213 8.12 -17.50 -2.00
N LEU A 214 7.12 -18.37 -1.93
CA LEU A 214 5.82 -18.04 -1.35
C LEU A 214 5.96 -17.64 0.12
N ILE A 215 6.73 -18.38 0.92
CA ILE A 215 6.99 -18.06 2.33
C ILE A 215 7.60 -16.67 2.48
N THR A 216 8.61 -16.33 1.66
CA THR A 216 9.21 -14.99 1.68
C THR A 216 8.19 -13.92 1.29
N GLN A 217 7.38 -14.15 0.26
CA GLN A 217 6.33 -13.21 -0.16
C GLN A 217 5.30 -12.98 0.95
N LEU A 218 4.85 -14.04 1.63
CA LEU A 218 3.89 -13.95 2.75
C LEU A 218 4.46 -13.15 3.91
N ARG A 219 5.75 -13.36 4.25
CA ARG A 219 6.44 -12.53 5.25
C ARG A 219 6.54 -11.06 4.83
N ILE A 220 6.81 -10.77 3.55
CA ILE A 220 6.83 -9.39 3.04
C ILE A 220 5.45 -8.72 3.20
N LEU A 221 4.36 -9.42 2.86
CA LEU A 221 2.99 -8.92 3.02
C LEU A 221 2.65 -8.65 4.49
N HIS A 222 2.97 -9.59 5.38
CA HIS A 222 2.77 -9.42 6.82
C HIS A 222 3.53 -8.21 7.38
N LEU A 223 4.81 -8.06 7.02
CA LEU A 223 5.62 -6.93 7.44
C LEU A 223 5.08 -5.61 6.88
N SER A 224 4.59 -5.59 5.63
CA SER A 224 3.94 -4.43 5.04
C SER A 224 2.71 -4.01 5.84
N ALA A 225 1.82 -4.96 6.19
CA ALA A 225 0.64 -4.69 7.01
C ALA A 225 1.01 -4.09 8.38
N ARG A 226 2.05 -4.63 9.03
CA ARG A 226 2.57 -4.09 10.30
C ARG A 226 3.13 -2.67 10.16
N ILE A 227 3.85 -2.39 9.07
CA ILE A 227 4.38 -1.05 8.78
C ILE A 227 3.24 -0.06 8.57
N TRP A 228 2.18 -0.45 7.88
CA TRP A 228 1.01 0.40 7.67
C TRP A 228 0.30 0.78 8.96
N ILE A 229 0.06 -0.21 9.83
CA ILE A 229 -0.53 0.06 11.15
C ILE A 229 0.34 1.02 11.95
N HIS A 230 1.66 0.83 11.95
CA HIS A 230 2.57 1.77 12.59
C HIS A 230 2.49 3.17 11.97
N ALA A 231 2.39 3.27 10.64
CA ALA A 231 2.31 4.55 9.94
C ALA A 231 1.01 5.31 10.27
N GLY A 232 -0.11 4.62 10.40
CA GLY A 232 -1.40 5.24 10.72
C GLY A 232 -1.66 5.44 12.22
N PHE A 233 -1.00 4.66 13.08
CA PHE A 233 -1.13 4.73 14.53
C PHE A 233 0.26 4.76 15.20
N PRO A 234 1.06 5.82 14.95
CA PRO A 234 2.40 5.92 15.52
C PRO A 234 2.31 6.03 17.05
N PRO A 235 3.09 5.23 17.80
CA PRO A 235 3.14 5.35 19.26
C PRO A 235 3.71 6.71 19.64
N SER A 236 3.08 7.41 20.59
CA SER A 236 3.37 8.83 20.86
C SER A 236 4.80 9.13 21.35
N HIS A 237 5.59 8.13 21.73
CA HIS A 237 6.94 8.29 22.26
C HIS A 237 7.91 7.17 21.89
N GLU A 238 7.56 6.30 20.94
CA GLU A 238 8.46 5.22 20.54
C GLU A 238 9.38 5.62 19.40
N PRO A 239 10.63 5.16 19.40
CA PRO A 239 11.50 5.34 18.24
C PRO A 239 10.90 4.62 17.02
N GLN A 240 11.28 5.09 15.83
CA GLN A 240 10.91 4.42 14.59
C GLN A 240 11.30 2.93 14.63
N PRO A 241 10.49 2.04 14.05
CA PRO A 241 10.69 0.59 14.10
C PRO A 241 11.75 0.18 13.06
N THR A 242 12.98 0.67 13.21
CA THR A 242 14.08 0.47 12.26
C THR A 242 14.35 -1.01 11.99
N LYS A 243 14.20 -1.89 12.98
CA LYS A 243 14.32 -3.34 12.82
C LYS A 243 13.24 -3.91 11.89
N LEU A 244 12.00 -3.44 12.02
CA LEU A 244 10.89 -3.85 11.17
C LEU A 244 11.16 -3.42 9.72
N PHE A 245 11.54 -2.15 9.53
CA PHE A 245 11.88 -1.63 8.20
C PHE A 245 13.06 -2.38 7.57
N ALA A 246 14.13 -2.62 8.33
CA ALA A 246 15.29 -3.36 7.84
C ALA A 246 14.97 -4.80 7.46
N SER A 247 14.09 -5.47 8.22
CA SER A 247 13.64 -6.83 7.91
C SER A 247 12.81 -6.86 6.62
N PHE A 248 11.89 -5.91 6.45
CA PHE A 248 11.09 -5.78 5.23
C PHE A 248 11.95 -5.56 3.98
N ILE A 249 12.86 -4.58 4.04
CA ILE A 249 13.81 -4.29 2.95
C ILE A 249 14.75 -5.48 2.70
N GLY A 250 15.20 -6.16 3.76
CA GLY A 250 16.03 -7.36 3.67
C GLY A 250 15.37 -8.50 2.90
N LEU A 251 14.10 -8.80 3.20
CA LEU A 251 13.38 -9.86 2.50
C LEU A 251 13.10 -9.52 1.04
N ILE A 252 12.85 -8.24 0.71
CA ILE A 252 12.71 -7.81 -0.69
C ILE A 252 14.03 -7.99 -1.44
N ASP A 253 15.16 -7.57 -0.86
CA ASP A 253 16.47 -7.76 -1.47
C ASP A 253 16.76 -9.26 -1.69
N GLU A 254 16.51 -10.10 -0.68
CA GLU A 254 16.68 -11.54 -0.79
C GLU A 254 15.82 -12.14 -1.91
N GLN A 255 14.54 -11.75 -1.98
CA GLN A 255 13.63 -12.22 -3.01
C GLN A 255 14.08 -11.77 -4.41
N TYR A 256 14.57 -10.53 -4.54
CA TYR A 256 15.10 -9.99 -5.78
C TYR A 256 16.32 -10.79 -6.27
N GLU A 257 17.28 -11.07 -5.38
CA GLU A 257 18.47 -11.86 -5.72
C GLU A 257 18.11 -13.30 -6.10
N ARG A 258 17.13 -13.92 -5.42
CA ARG A 258 16.61 -15.25 -5.80
C ARG A 258 16.03 -15.23 -7.21
N TRP A 259 15.18 -14.26 -7.54
CA TRP A 259 14.61 -14.15 -8.89
C TRP A 259 15.67 -13.85 -9.95
N ARG A 260 16.60 -12.93 -9.67
CA ARG A 260 17.74 -12.64 -10.55
C ARG A 260 18.55 -13.89 -10.86
N SER A 261 18.90 -14.69 -9.85
CA SER A 261 19.68 -15.92 -10.05
C SER A 261 18.98 -16.96 -10.95
N ARG A 262 17.65 -16.86 -11.09
CA ARG A 262 16.81 -17.71 -11.93
C ARG A 262 16.43 -17.05 -13.28
N GLY A 263 16.91 -15.84 -13.57
CA GLY A 263 16.52 -15.09 -14.77
C GLY A 263 15.08 -14.56 -14.76
N LEU A 264 14.49 -14.37 -13.56
CA LEU A 264 13.09 -13.98 -13.34
C LEU A 264 12.94 -12.53 -12.86
N GLU A 265 13.87 -11.64 -13.21
CA GLU A 265 13.90 -10.25 -12.70
C GLU A 265 12.60 -9.47 -12.97
N GLN A 266 11.93 -9.73 -14.10
CA GLN A 266 10.63 -9.14 -14.45
C GLN A 266 9.51 -9.42 -13.43
N TYR A 267 9.57 -10.56 -12.73
CA TYR A 267 8.59 -10.90 -11.69
C TYR A 267 8.75 -9.99 -10.48
N ALA A 268 9.96 -9.54 -10.18
CA ALA A 268 10.22 -8.67 -9.04
C ALA A 268 9.52 -7.31 -9.17
N ARG A 269 9.58 -6.72 -10.37
CA ARG A 269 8.94 -5.44 -10.66
C ARG A 269 7.42 -5.55 -10.54
N ARG A 270 6.85 -6.60 -11.17
CA ARG A 270 5.40 -6.86 -11.11
C ARG A 270 4.95 -7.16 -9.69
N PHE A 271 5.67 -7.99 -8.94
CA PHE A 271 5.31 -8.34 -7.57
C PHE A 271 5.13 -7.11 -6.66
N LEU A 272 6.08 -6.17 -6.67
CA LEU A 272 5.98 -4.98 -5.81
C LEU A 272 4.81 -4.07 -6.17
N PHE A 273 4.46 -4.00 -7.45
CA PHE A 273 3.31 -3.26 -7.95
C PHE A 273 2.00 -4.00 -7.66
N ASP A 274 1.89 -5.26 -8.07
CA ASP A 274 0.70 -6.11 -7.97
C ASP A 274 0.29 -6.36 -6.52
N LYS A 275 1.26 -6.43 -5.61
CA LYS A 275 1.01 -6.56 -4.16
C LYS A 275 0.88 -5.22 -3.44
N GLY A 276 0.94 -4.09 -4.14
CA GLY A 276 0.77 -2.77 -3.55
C GLY A 276 1.84 -2.40 -2.52
N LEU A 277 3.07 -2.86 -2.70
CA LEU A 277 4.17 -2.70 -1.74
C LEU A 277 4.95 -1.38 -1.93
N LEU A 278 4.82 -0.73 -3.09
CA LEU A 278 5.49 0.54 -3.39
C LEU A 278 5.20 1.65 -2.37
N PRO A 279 3.97 1.85 -1.88
CA PRO A 279 3.72 2.90 -0.90
C PRO A 279 4.34 2.57 0.47
N THR A 280 4.49 1.29 0.85
CA THR A 280 5.24 0.87 2.05
C THR A 280 6.73 1.20 1.89
N ILE A 281 7.31 0.89 0.73
CA ILE A 281 8.71 1.23 0.42
C ILE A 281 8.91 2.74 0.49
N ASN A 282 8.01 3.52 -0.11
CA ASN A 282 8.15 4.98 -0.10
C ASN A 282 8.01 5.57 1.32
N TYR A 283 7.11 5.03 2.14
CA TYR A 283 7.01 5.41 3.56
C TYR A 283 8.33 5.19 4.31
N ILE A 284 9.03 4.08 4.06
CA ILE A 284 10.35 3.82 4.64
C ILE A 284 11.37 4.85 4.12
N VAL A 285 11.37 5.17 2.82
CA VAL A 285 12.25 6.20 2.24
C VAL A 285 12.05 7.56 2.90
N THR A 286 10.81 7.94 3.17
CA THR A 286 10.47 9.26 3.71
C THR A 286 10.75 9.36 5.19
N CYS A 287 10.41 8.32 5.96
CA CYS A 287 10.44 8.39 7.41
C CYS A 287 11.77 7.89 8.00
N SER A 288 12.47 6.95 7.37
CA SER A 288 13.66 6.35 7.96
C SER A 288 14.77 7.38 8.24
N SER A 289 15.26 7.36 9.48
CA SER A 289 16.42 8.14 9.91
C SER A 289 17.77 7.50 9.55
N GLY A 290 17.80 6.21 9.22
CA GLY A 290 19.02 5.48 8.90
C GLY A 290 19.43 5.67 7.44
N GLY A 291 20.62 6.25 7.21
CA GLY A 291 21.13 6.52 5.85
C GLY A 291 21.19 5.27 4.97
N GLU A 292 21.70 4.17 5.51
CA GLU A 292 21.84 2.90 4.77
C GLU A 292 20.50 2.24 4.45
N LEU A 293 19.58 2.20 5.41
CA LEU A 293 18.23 1.66 5.20
C LEU A 293 17.47 2.48 4.15
N LYS A 294 17.55 3.81 4.25
CA LYS A 294 16.94 4.73 3.29
C LYS A 294 17.51 4.53 1.89
N ARG A 295 18.82 4.36 1.76
CA ARG A 295 19.51 4.08 0.49
C ARG A 295 19.01 2.79 -0.14
N ARG A 296 18.98 1.69 0.61
CA ARG A 296 18.47 0.40 0.11
C ARG A 296 17.00 0.48 -0.31
N ALA A 297 16.16 1.18 0.46
CA ALA A 297 14.76 1.39 0.11
C ALA A 297 14.60 2.20 -1.19
N VAL A 298 15.43 3.23 -1.41
CA VAL A 298 15.48 3.99 -2.68
C VAL A 298 15.90 3.10 -3.84
N ASP A 299 16.93 2.27 -3.66
CA ASP A 299 17.41 1.37 -4.71
C ASP A 299 16.30 0.40 -5.15
N ILE A 300 15.56 -0.18 -4.21
CA ILE A 300 14.39 -1.03 -4.50
C ILE A 300 13.30 -0.24 -5.24
N TRP A 301 12.99 0.97 -4.77
CA TRP A 301 11.96 1.81 -5.38
C TRP A 301 12.29 2.14 -6.85
N ILE A 302 13.55 2.49 -7.14
CA ILE A 302 14.03 2.76 -8.50
C ILE A 302 13.95 1.50 -9.38
N LYS A 303 14.38 0.34 -8.86
CA LYS A 303 14.31 -0.94 -9.59
C LYS A 303 12.88 -1.35 -9.96
N SER A 304 11.90 -0.83 -9.22
CA SER A 304 10.47 -1.14 -9.41
C SER A 304 9.78 -0.21 -10.42
N SER A 305 10.47 0.83 -10.88
CA SER A 305 9.92 1.75 -11.89
C SER A 305 9.95 1.07 -13.28
N PRO A 306 8.88 1.16 -14.08
CA PRO A 306 8.87 0.60 -15.44
C PRO A 306 10.03 1.19 -16.25
N SER A 307 10.80 0.34 -16.95
CA SER A 307 11.72 0.86 -17.98
C SER A 307 10.92 1.26 -19.22
N ALA A 308 11.41 2.24 -19.99
CA ALA A 308 10.80 2.64 -21.25
C ALA A 308 10.63 1.46 -22.24
N ASP A 309 11.45 0.41 -22.09
CA ASP A 309 11.40 -0.81 -22.88
C ASP A 309 10.24 -1.77 -22.48
N ASP A 310 9.63 -1.59 -21.31
CA ASP A 310 8.51 -2.42 -20.83
C ASP A 310 7.15 -1.99 -21.42
N ALA A 311 7.10 -0.87 -22.16
CA ALA A 311 5.85 -0.30 -22.70
C ALA A 311 5.46 -0.87 -24.09
N ILE A 312 6.21 -1.84 -24.63
CA ILE A 312 6.05 -2.36 -26.00
C ILE A 312 5.61 -3.85 -26.01
N THR A 313 5.32 -4.47 -24.86
CA THR A 313 4.81 -5.86 -24.81
C THR A 313 3.40 -5.95 -24.27
#